data_AF-A0A9W8VAD7-F1
#
_entry.id   AF-A0A9W8VAD7-F1
#
_cell.length_a   1.000
_cell.length_b   1.000
_cell.length_c   1.000
_cell.angle_alpha   90.00
_cell.angle_beta   90.00
_cell.angle_gamma   90.00
#
_symmetry.space_group_name_H-M   'P 1'
#
loop_
_entity.id
_entity.type
_entity.pdbx_description
1 polymer ?
#
loop_
_entity_poly.entity_id
_entity_poly.type
_entity_poly.pdbx_seq_one_letter_code
_entity_poly.pdbx_strand_id
1 'polypeptide(L)'
;MADVLNMPKLPDENDTEGLQAYLRNGISAIHNNPEIPLPMDVYMNLYTVVWRLITREEGDKNVRSKCMKTFSCLSKFCGSIFTVVTVPYADVVYQDLANFLADYLQTVVKRLQSQEDGLLLDDYLSEWDRYVAAANRINHLLNLINRHWINRCIDEGKQGIYLIRTLHFVQWRYCVWDKISVAVVDSAQLVTGKDDGKAAKAHDILERFASLRIDYSALNKDDTRTRIRKSLEAPFLPEIEAHERNLEDIAAARQSRGHHLDG
;
A
#
# COMPACT_ATOMS: atom_id res chain seq x y z
N MET A 1 -24.97 17.63 -8.55
CA MET A 1 -24.27 16.38 -8.18
C MET A 1 -23.08 16.28 -9.12
N ALA A 2 -21.89 16.65 -8.64
CA ALA A 2 -20.71 16.75 -9.47
C ALA A 2 -20.33 15.38 -10.03
N ASP A 3 -19.85 15.37 -11.27
CA ASP A 3 -19.44 14.24 -12.09
C ASP A 3 -18.42 13.37 -11.32
N VAL A 4 -18.91 12.39 -10.56
CA VAL A 4 -18.08 11.53 -9.72
C VAL A 4 -17.41 10.52 -10.63
N LEU A 5 -16.20 10.86 -11.10
CA LEU A 5 -15.31 9.99 -11.86
C LEU A 5 -15.95 9.48 -13.16
N ASN A 6 -15.72 10.21 -14.26
CA ASN A 6 -16.03 9.77 -15.63
C ASN A 6 -15.12 8.58 -16.01
N MET A 7 -15.35 7.44 -15.37
CA MET A 7 -14.67 6.18 -15.64
C MET A 7 -15.18 5.63 -16.98
N PRO A 8 -14.28 5.10 -17.82
CA PRO A 8 -14.69 4.50 -19.09
C PRO A 8 -15.66 3.33 -18.85
N LYS A 9 -16.41 2.93 -19.88
CA LYS A 9 -17.26 1.73 -19.79
C LYS A 9 -16.40 0.50 -19.48
N LEU A 10 -16.96 -0.44 -18.71
CA LEU A 10 -16.27 -1.69 -18.37
C LEU A 10 -15.82 -2.42 -19.67
N PRO A 11 -14.52 -2.71 -19.82
CA PRO A 11 -13.99 -3.42 -20.98
C PRO A 11 -14.51 -4.86 -21.10
N ASP A 12 -14.34 -5.45 -22.30
CA ASP A 12 -14.68 -6.85 -22.55
C ASP A 12 -13.87 -7.80 -21.65
N GLU A 13 -14.45 -8.95 -21.32
CA GLU A 13 -13.79 -9.95 -20.47
C GLU A 13 -12.56 -10.59 -21.12
N ASN A 14 -12.35 -10.48 -22.43
CA ASN A 14 -11.15 -10.97 -23.11
C ASN A 14 -10.10 -9.88 -23.33
N ASP A 15 -10.46 -8.60 -23.16
CA ASP A 15 -9.55 -7.47 -23.33
C ASP A 15 -8.70 -7.27 -22.08
N THR A 16 -7.49 -7.83 -22.09
CA THR A 16 -6.61 -7.82 -20.93
C THR A 16 -6.01 -6.45 -20.67
N GLU A 17 -5.59 -5.75 -21.73
CA GLU A 17 -5.03 -4.40 -21.65
C GLU A 17 -6.09 -3.40 -21.20
N GLY A 18 -7.31 -3.50 -21.73
CA GLY A 18 -8.44 -2.67 -21.31
C GLY A 18 -8.75 -2.83 -19.82
N LEU A 19 -8.80 -4.07 -19.31
CA LEU A 19 -9.03 -4.33 -17.89
C LEU A 19 -7.92 -3.78 -17.00
N GLN A 20 -6.64 -3.91 -17.41
CA GLN A 20 -5.53 -3.28 -16.68
C GLN A 20 -5.65 -1.75 -16.67
N ALA A 21 -5.92 -1.13 -17.82
CA ALA A 21 -6.10 0.31 -17.92
C ALA A 21 -7.27 0.80 -17.07
N TYR A 22 -8.37 0.05 -17.03
CA TYR A 22 -9.52 0.35 -16.16
C TYR A 22 -9.14 0.30 -14.69
N LEU A 23 -8.39 -0.72 -14.26
CA LEU A 23 -7.90 -0.83 -12.88
C LEU A 23 -6.95 0.33 -12.52
N ARG A 24 -5.99 0.64 -13.40
CA ARG A 24 -5.03 1.75 -13.21
C ARG A 24 -5.74 3.09 -13.09
N ASN A 25 -6.78 3.33 -13.90
CA ASN A 25 -7.61 4.53 -13.80
C ASN A 25 -8.34 4.61 -12.44
N GLY A 26 -8.87 3.49 -11.96
CA GLY A 26 -9.49 3.41 -10.63
C GLY A 26 -8.50 3.65 -9.48
N ILE A 27 -7.29 3.10 -9.57
CA ILE A 27 -6.21 3.33 -8.59
C ILE A 27 -5.77 4.79 -8.59
N SER A 28 -5.62 5.40 -9.78
CA SER A 28 -5.29 6.81 -9.95
C SER A 28 -6.39 7.71 -9.37
N ALA A 29 -7.66 7.39 -9.64
CA ALA A 29 -8.80 8.08 -9.07
C ALA A 29 -8.79 8.08 -7.53
N ILE A 30 -8.49 6.93 -6.91
CA ILE A 30 -8.41 6.81 -5.45
C ILE A 30 -7.25 7.63 -4.88
N HIS A 31 -6.05 7.58 -5.49
CA HIS A 31 -4.92 8.40 -5.04
C HIS A 31 -5.18 9.91 -5.20
N ASN A 32 -5.85 10.30 -6.28
CA ASN A 32 -6.20 11.70 -6.51
C ASN A 32 -7.31 12.19 -5.58
N ASN A 33 -8.22 11.34 -5.11
CA ASN A 33 -9.31 11.76 -4.22
C ASN A 33 -9.63 10.68 -3.17
N PRO A 34 -8.77 10.47 -2.17
CA PRO A 34 -8.95 9.38 -1.22
C PRO A 34 -10.10 9.60 -0.24
N GLU A 35 -10.55 10.84 -0.06
CA GLU A 35 -11.70 11.18 0.78
C GLU A 35 -13.04 10.88 0.10
N ILE A 36 -13.09 10.91 -1.24
CA ILE A 36 -14.32 10.73 -1.99
C ILE A 36 -14.60 9.24 -2.16
N PRO A 37 -15.67 8.70 -1.55
CA PRO A 37 -16.01 7.29 -1.73
C PRO A 37 -16.33 7.02 -3.20
N LEU A 38 -15.90 5.85 -3.69
CA LEU A 38 -16.27 5.44 -5.04
C LEU A 38 -17.76 5.12 -5.06
N PRO A 39 -18.49 5.52 -6.12
CA PRO A 39 -19.81 4.99 -6.40
C PRO A 39 -19.80 3.46 -6.39
N MET A 40 -20.88 2.86 -5.87
CA MET A 40 -20.95 1.42 -5.64
C MET A 40 -20.79 0.60 -6.93
N ASP A 41 -21.32 1.09 -8.04
CA ASP A 41 -21.18 0.51 -9.38
C ASP A 41 -19.72 0.55 -9.85
N VAL A 42 -19.02 1.67 -9.68
CA VAL A 42 -17.59 1.80 -10.03
C VAL A 42 -16.74 0.87 -9.16
N TYR A 43 -17.01 0.81 -7.86
CA TYR A 43 -16.33 -0.11 -6.95
C TYR A 43 -16.55 -1.58 -7.35
N MET A 44 -17.79 -1.97 -7.64
CA MET A 44 -18.11 -3.33 -8.07
C MET A 44 -17.48 -3.69 -9.41
N ASN A 45 -17.43 -2.75 -10.35
CA ASN A 45 -16.73 -2.93 -11.62
C ASN A 45 -15.23 -3.12 -11.40
N LEU A 46 -14.59 -2.31 -10.56
CA LEU A 46 -13.16 -2.48 -10.23
C LEU A 46 -12.89 -3.81 -9.55
N TYR A 47 -13.73 -4.22 -8.60
CA TYR A 47 -13.60 -5.51 -7.95
C TYR A 47 -13.76 -6.68 -8.94
N THR A 48 -14.73 -6.58 -9.87
CA THR A 48 -14.93 -7.57 -10.95
C THR A 48 -13.72 -7.64 -11.87
N VAL A 49 -13.12 -6.50 -12.21
CA VAL A 49 -11.90 -6.40 -13.02
C VAL A 49 -10.74 -7.10 -12.31
N VAL A 50 -10.52 -6.81 -11.02
CA VAL A 50 -9.48 -7.46 -10.22
C VAL A 50 -9.69 -8.97 -10.19
N TRP A 51 -10.91 -9.42 -9.91
CA TRP A 51 -11.25 -10.84 -9.92
C TRP A 51 -10.97 -11.50 -11.28
N ARG A 52 -11.42 -10.89 -12.39
CA ARG A 52 -11.17 -11.39 -13.74
C ARG A 52 -9.68 -11.49 -14.05
N LEU A 53 -8.90 -10.48 -13.66
CA LEU A 53 -7.46 -10.47 -13.88
C LEU A 53 -6.78 -11.59 -13.11
N ILE A 54 -7.09 -11.78 -11.82
CA ILE A 54 -6.43 -12.81 -11.01
C ILE A 54 -6.88 -14.24 -11.38
N THR A 55 -8.12 -14.46 -11.81
CA THR A 55 -8.58 -15.82 -12.16
C THR A 55 -8.18 -16.28 -13.55
N ARG A 56 -7.52 -15.43 -14.34
CA ARG A 56 -7.01 -15.81 -15.66
C ARG A 56 -5.75 -16.68 -15.52
N GLU A 57 -5.70 -17.74 -16.31
CA GLU A 57 -4.47 -18.51 -16.53
C GLU A 57 -3.61 -17.79 -17.57
N GLU A 58 -2.29 -17.75 -17.37
CA GLU A 58 -1.33 -17.30 -18.39
C GLU A 58 -1.41 -18.28 -19.57
N GLY A 59 -2.05 -17.84 -20.65
CA GLY A 59 -2.12 -18.59 -21.90
C GLY A 59 -3.48 -19.21 -22.18
N ASP A 60 -4.51 -18.39 -22.45
CA ASP A 60 -5.76 -18.94 -22.98
C ASP A 60 -5.75 -18.94 -24.52
N LYS A 61 -5.38 -20.10 -25.08
CA LYS A 61 -6.07 -20.61 -26.27
C LYS A 61 -6.91 -21.80 -25.82
N ASN A 62 -8.14 -21.49 -25.36
CA ASN A 62 -9.33 -22.33 -25.37
C ASN A 62 -9.76 -22.99 -24.03
N VAL A 63 -10.17 -22.21 -23.02
CA VAL A 63 -11.12 -22.66 -21.97
C VAL A 63 -12.15 -21.57 -21.66
N ARG A 64 -12.97 -21.26 -22.67
CA ARG A 64 -14.20 -20.49 -22.48
C ARG A 64 -15.25 -21.38 -21.80
N SER A 65 -15.92 -20.84 -20.77
CA SER A 65 -17.22 -21.30 -20.22
C SER A 65 -17.20 -22.23 -18.99
N LYS A 66 -17.08 -21.62 -17.79
CA LYS A 66 -17.93 -21.89 -16.59
C LYS A 66 -17.39 -21.16 -15.35
N CYS A 67 -17.67 -19.87 -15.19
CA CYS A 67 -17.51 -19.25 -13.86
C CYS A 67 -18.42 -18.03 -13.66
N MET A 68 -19.71 -18.16 -14.02
CA MET A 68 -20.72 -17.13 -13.70
C MET A 68 -21.98 -17.73 -13.06
N LYS A 69 -21.86 -18.88 -12.37
CA LYS A 69 -22.98 -19.51 -11.64
C LYS A 69 -22.77 -19.66 -10.14
N THR A 70 -21.65 -19.21 -9.59
CA THR A 70 -21.24 -19.53 -8.21
C THR A 70 -21.33 -18.37 -7.22
N PHE A 71 -22.01 -17.28 -7.56
CA PHE A 71 -22.17 -16.12 -6.66
C PHE A 71 -23.55 -16.03 -5.96
N SER A 72 -24.38 -17.08 -6.01
CA SER A 72 -25.58 -17.16 -5.18
C SER A 72 -25.35 -17.82 -3.80
N CYS A 73 -24.13 -18.26 -3.46
CA CYS A 73 -23.89 -19.03 -2.23
C CYS A 73 -22.74 -18.53 -1.35
N LEU A 74 -22.46 -17.23 -1.32
CA LEU A 74 -21.48 -16.67 -0.38
C LEU A 74 -22.13 -16.16 0.93
N SER A 75 -23.02 -16.96 1.53
CA SER A 75 -23.44 -16.77 2.91
C SER A 75 -23.10 -17.93 3.85
N LYS A 76 -22.70 -19.11 3.34
CA LYS A 76 -22.46 -20.27 4.21
C LYS A 76 -21.49 -21.27 3.56
N PHE A 77 -20.18 -21.11 3.76
CA PHE A 77 -19.32 -22.24 4.17
C PHE A 77 -17.88 -21.76 4.42
N CYS A 78 -17.45 -21.89 5.66
CA CYS A 78 -16.05 -22.06 6.02
C CYS A 78 -15.61 -23.47 5.59
N GLY A 79 -14.36 -23.62 5.15
CA GLY A 79 -13.66 -24.89 5.25
C GLY A 79 -13.50 -25.69 3.96
N SER A 80 -12.25 -25.73 3.51
CA SER A 80 -11.62 -26.79 2.71
C SER A 80 -11.86 -26.82 1.19
N ILE A 81 -10.71 -26.81 0.49
CA ILE A 81 -10.46 -27.19 -0.91
C ILE A 81 -10.99 -26.23 -1.99
N PHE A 82 -10.14 -25.29 -2.36
CA PHE A 82 -9.99 -24.90 -3.77
C PHE A 82 -8.51 -24.70 -4.08
N THR A 83 -7.96 -25.75 -4.71
CA THR A 83 -6.92 -25.78 -5.74
C THR A 83 -5.87 -24.67 -5.77
N VAL A 84 -4.61 -25.12 -5.92
CA VAL A 84 -3.45 -24.33 -6.37
C VAL A 84 -3.78 -23.67 -7.71
N VAL A 85 -4.47 -22.54 -7.66
CA VAL A 85 -4.50 -21.61 -8.78
C VAL A 85 -3.17 -20.89 -8.64
N THR A 86 -2.16 -21.30 -9.41
CA THR A 86 -1.13 -20.35 -9.81
C THR A 86 -1.90 -19.18 -10.39
N VAL A 87 -1.72 -18.01 -9.80
CA VAL A 87 -2.36 -16.74 -10.19
C VAL A 87 -1.30 -15.96 -10.97
N PRO A 88 -0.94 -16.39 -12.20
CA PRO A 88 0.21 -15.83 -12.92
C PRO A 88 -0.03 -14.41 -13.42
N TYR A 89 -1.18 -13.82 -13.10
CA TYR A 89 -1.48 -12.44 -13.43
C TYR A 89 -1.54 -11.53 -12.19
N ALA A 90 -1.55 -12.09 -10.97
CA ALA A 90 -1.55 -11.29 -9.76
C ALA A 90 -0.19 -10.61 -9.53
N ASP A 91 0.90 -11.25 -9.94
CA ASP A 91 2.23 -10.65 -9.98
C ASP A 91 2.28 -9.48 -10.97
N VAL A 92 1.70 -9.61 -12.17
CA VAL A 92 1.62 -8.52 -13.16
C VAL A 92 0.86 -7.32 -12.59
N VAL A 93 -0.31 -7.54 -11.96
CA VAL A 93 -1.08 -6.47 -11.30
C VAL A 93 -0.30 -5.86 -10.14
N TYR A 94 0.41 -6.68 -9.36
CA TYR A 94 1.24 -6.21 -8.26
C TYR A 94 2.41 -5.33 -8.74
N GLN A 95 3.11 -5.74 -9.79
CA GLN A 95 4.20 -4.98 -10.38
C GLN A 95 3.70 -3.69 -11.04
N ASP A 96 2.55 -3.72 -11.73
CA ASP A 96 1.95 -2.49 -12.29
C ASP A 96 1.56 -1.51 -11.18
N LEU A 97 1.00 -1.99 -10.06
CA LEU A 97 0.75 -1.15 -8.88
C LEU A 97 2.05 -0.55 -8.33
N ALA A 98 3.10 -1.36 -8.15
CA ALA A 98 4.38 -0.87 -7.64
C ALA A 98 4.99 0.21 -8.54
N ASN A 99 4.95 0.02 -9.87
CA ASN A 99 5.41 1.01 -10.84
C ASN A 99 4.56 2.28 -10.81
N PHE A 100 3.23 2.13 -10.80
CA PHE A 100 2.31 3.27 -10.67
C PHE A 100 2.60 4.10 -9.41
N LEU A 101 2.81 3.44 -8.26
CA LEU A 101 3.14 4.11 -7.00
C LEU A 101 4.47 4.86 -7.10
N ALA A 102 5.50 4.25 -7.68
CA ALA A 102 6.79 4.91 -7.87
C ALA A 102 6.66 6.18 -8.74
N ASP A 103 5.93 6.11 -9.86
CA ASP A 103 5.68 7.25 -10.73
C ASP A 103 4.87 8.35 -10.02
N TYR A 104 3.79 7.97 -9.33
CA TYR A 104 2.97 8.89 -8.56
C TYR A 104 3.78 9.61 -7.48
N LEU A 105 4.56 8.88 -6.68
CA LEU A 105 5.35 9.45 -5.60
C LEU A 105 6.48 10.34 -6.10
N GLN A 106 7.03 10.11 -7.29
CA GLN A 106 7.96 11.07 -7.90
C GLN A 106 7.31 12.44 -8.15
N THR A 107 6.03 12.48 -8.55
CA THR A 107 5.30 13.75 -8.70
C THR A 107 5.05 14.43 -7.35
N VAL A 108 4.76 13.64 -6.31
CA VAL A 108 4.57 14.14 -4.94
C VAL A 108 5.86 14.76 -4.41
N VAL A 109 7.00 14.08 -4.57
CA VAL A 109 8.31 14.60 -4.15
C VAL A 109 8.63 15.92 -4.84
N LYS A 110 8.41 16.03 -6.16
CA LYS A 110 8.63 17.29 -6.88
C LYS A 110 7.78 18.44 -6.32
N ARG A 111 6.50 18.16 -5.98
CA ARG A 111 5.59 19.15 -5.38
C ARG A 111 6.03 19.57 -3.97
N LEU A 112 6.50 18.62 -3.15
CA LEU A 112 7.00 18.91 -1.81
C LEU A 112 8.32 19.69 -1.85
N GLN A 113 9.25 19.31 -2.72
CA GLN A 113 10.54 20.00 -2.88
C GLN A 113 10.40 21.44 -3.40
N SER A 114 9.30 21.80 -4.05
CA SER A 114 9.04 23.17 -4.47
C SER A 114 8.42 24.06 -3.39
N GLN A 115 8.07 23.50 -2.22
CA GLN A 115 7.50 24.27 -1.12
C GLN A 115 8.58 25.04 -0.35
N GLU A 116 8.16 26.11 0.31
CA GLU A 116 9.00 26.83 1.27
C GLU A 116 9.20 26.02 2.56
N ASP A 117 10.37 26.15 3.18
CA ASP A 117 10.73 25.41 4.40
C ASP A 117 9.72 25.57 5.55
N GLY A 118 9.01 26.70 5.62
CA GLY A 118 8.02 26.99 6.66
C GLY A 118 6.66 26.29 6.46
N LEU A 119 6.39 25.75 5.27
CA LEU A 119 5.14 25.07 4.91
C LEU A 119 5.35 23.58 4.61
N LEU A 120 6.59 23.19 4.32
CA LEU A 120 6.97 21.83 3.95
C LEU A 120 6.46 20.76 4.94
N LEU A 121 6.57 20.98 6.26
CA LEU A 121 6.06 20.03 7.24
C LEU A 121 4.53 19.84 7.14
N ASP A 122 3.76 20.93 7.08
CA ASP A 122 2.29 20.85 7.02
C ASP A 122 1.85 20.14 5.73
N ASP A 123 2.46 20.47 4.59
CA ASP A 123 2.17 19.83 3.30
C ASP A 123 2.59 18.35 3.29
N TYR A 124 3.74 18.01 3.88
CA TYR A 124 4.19 16.62 4.03
C TYR A 124 3.19 15.80 4.84
N LEU A 125 2.73 16.32 5.98
CA LEU A 125 1.77 15.63 6.85
C LEU A 125 0.41 15.47 6.17
N SER A 126 -0.05 16.50 5.46
CA SER A 126 -1.30 16.43 4.68
C SER A 126 -1.22 15.40 3.56
N GLU A 127 -0.11 15.35 2.82
CA GLU A 127 0.08 14.35 1.76
C GLU A 127 0.25 12.94 2.32
N TRP A 128 0.90 12.79 3.49
CA TRP A 128 0.96 11.51 4.18
C TRP A 128 -0.43 10.99 4.54
N ASP A 129 -1.27 11.80 5.18
CA ASP A 129 -2.63 11.39 5.57
C ASP A 129 -3.48 11.02 4.34
N ARG A 130 -3.37 11.81 3.26
CA ARG A 130 -4.00 11.53 1.96
C ARG A 130 -3.53 10.19 1.38
N TYR A 131 -2.22 9.95 1.40
CA TYR A 131 -1.62 8.73 0.87
C TYR A 131 -2.01 7.49 1.68
N VAL A 132 -2.04 7.58 3.01
CA VAL A 132 -2.51 6.48 3.89
C VAL A 132 -3.98 6.17 3.64
N ALA A 133 -4.83 7.17 3.47
CA ALA A 133 -6.23 6.98 3.13
C ALA A 133 -6.39 6.24 1.78
N ALA A 134 -5.61 6.62 0.77
CA ALA A 134 -5.56 5.92 -0.52
C ALA A 134 -5.09 4.46 -0.36
N ALA A 135 -4.00 4.24 0.37
CA ALA A 135 -3.42 2.92 0.62
C ALA A 135 -4.42 1.96 1.26
N ASN A 136 -5.18 2.41 2.27
CA ASN A 136 -6.21 1.60 2.91
C ASN A 136 -7.32 1.20 1.93
N ARG A 137 -7.80 2.15 1.11
CA ARG A 137 -8.85 1.88 0.11
C ARG A 137 -8.38 0.91 -0.96
N ILE A 138 -7.16 1.07 -1.45
CA ILE A 138 -6.57 0.18 -2.46
C ILE A 138 -6.30 -1.20 -1.87
N ASN A 139 -5.84 -1.27 -0.62
CA ASN A 139 -5.70 -2.53 0.10
C ASN A 139 -7.04 -3.29 0.19
N HIS A 140 -8.15 -2.60 0.44
CA HIS A 140 -9.47 -3.22 0.41
C HIS A 140 -9.88 -3.68 -1.00
N LEU A 141 -9.67 -2.83 -2.02
CA LEU A 141 -9.98 -3.16 -3.41
C LEU A 141 -9.19 -4.39 -3.90
N LEU A 142 -7.91 -4.47 -3.56
CA LEU A 142 -6.98 -5.51 -3.98
C LEU A 142 -6.81 -6.63 -2.94
N ASN A 143 -7.73 -6.74 -1.97
CA ASN A 143 -7.62 -7.72 -0.89
C ASN A 143 -7.63 -9.18 -1.39
N LEU A 144 -8.22 -9.44 -2.56
CA LEU A 144 -8.13 -10.76 -3.21
C LEU A 144 -6.69 -11.14 -3.54
N ILE A 145 -5.85 -10.19 -3.96
CA ILE A 145 -4.43 -10.42 -4.26
C ILE A 145 -3.67 -10.74 -2.96
N ASN A 146 -3.94 -9.99 -1.89
CA ASN A 146 -3.39 -10.29 -0.55
C ASN A 146 -3.68 -11.74 -0.15
N ARG A 147 -4.96 -12.12 -0.23
CA ARG A 147 -5.46 -13.40 0.26
C ARG A 147 -4.95 -14.59 -0.54
N HIS A 148 -4.93 -14.49 -1.87
CA HIS A 148 -4.72 -15.65 -2.74
C HIS A 148 -3.30 -15.75 -3.32
N TRP A 149 -2.58 -14.64 -3.46
CA TRP A 149 -1.25 -14.62 -4.07
C TRP A 149 -0.16 -14.17 -3.11
N ILE A 150 -0.30 -13.01 -2.45
CA ILE A 150 0.76 -12.43 -1.60
C ILE A 150 1.05 -13.31 -0.40
N ASN A 151 0.03 -13.69 0.39
CA ASN A 151 0.23 -14.54 1.56
C ASN A 151 0.93 -15.85 1.20
N ARG A 152 0.56 -16.46 0.06
CA ARG A 152 1.24 -17.66 -0.45
C ARG A 152 2.71 -17.38 -0.77
N CYS A 153 3.03 -16.24 -1.40
CA CYS A 153 4.41 -15.86 -1.68
C CYS A 153 5.24 -15.65 -0.41
N ILE A 154 4.64 -15.03 0.62
CA ILE A 154 5.26 -14.85 1.93
C ILE A 154 5.49 -16.21 2.61
N ASP A 155 4.50 -17.10 2.60
CA ASP A 155 4.60 -18.47 3.12
C ASP A 155 5.62 -19.31 2.35
N GLU A 156 5.88 -19.00 1.08
CA GLU A 156 6.95 -19.57 0.26
C GLU A 156 8.34 -18.98 0.58
N GLY A 157 8.41 -17.91 1.37
CA GLY A 157 9.65 -17.21 1.74
C GLY A 157 10.18 -16.28 0.64
N LYS A 158 9.33 -15.89 -0.32
CA LYS A 158 9.74 -14.98 -1.40
C LYS A 158 10.00 -13.59 -0.84
N GLN A 159 11.21 -13.11 -1.06
CA GLN A 159 11.64 -11.77 -0.67
C GLN A 159 11.07 -10.71 -1.62
N GLY A 160 10.91 -9.48 -1.11
CA GLY A 160 10.46 -8.33 -1.90
C GLY A 160 8.97 -8.31 -2.23
N ILE A 161 8.18 -9.23 -1.66
CA ILE A 161 6.72 -9.26 -1.82
C ILE A 161 6.06 -8.85 -0.50
N TYR A 162 5.46 -7.67 -0.51
CA TYR A 162 4.75 -7.08 0.63
C TYR A 162 3.24 -7.11 0.42
N LEU A 163 2.47 -7.20 1.51
CA LEU A 163 1.02 -6.93 1.50
C LEU A 163 0.74 -5.56 0.88
N ILE A 164 -0.41 -5.38 0.22
CA ILE A 164 -0.70 -4.15 -0.53
C ILE A 164 -0.54 -2.90 0.33
N ARG A 165 -1.05 -2.87 1.57
CA ARG A 165 -0.83 -1.73 2.48
C ARG A 165 0.65 -1.51 2.79
N THR A 166 1.36 -2.57 3.18
CA THR A 166 2.79 -2.51 3.50
C THR A 166 3.63 -2.09 2.29
N LEU A 167 3.27 -2.51 1.07
CA LEU A 167 3.89 -2.04 -0.18
C LEU A 167 3.79 -0.52 -0.30
N HIS A 168 2.65 0.09 0.01
CA HIS A 168 2.51 1.56 -0.04
C HIS A 168 3.49 2.22 0.93
N PHE A 169 3.68 1.66 2.13
CA PHE A 169 4.61 2.18 3.13
C PHE A 169 6.06 2.02 2.72
N VAL A 170 6.42 0.87 2.14
CA VAL A 170 7.74 0.63 1.54
C VAL A 170 8.03 1.65 0.44
N GLN A 171 7.06 1.88 -0.46
CA GLN A 171 7.18 2.87 -1.53
C GLN A 171 7.31 4.29 -0.98
N TRP A 172 6.55 4.66 0.05
CA TRP A 172 6.69 5.97 0.70
C TRP A 172 8.09 6.16 1.28
N ARG A 173 8.61 5.15 1.98
CA ARG A 173 9.95 5.18 2.56
C ARG A 173 11.00 5.45 1.47
N TYR A 174 11.06 4.61 0.45
CA TYR A 174 12.11 4.68 -0.58
C TYR A 174 11.93 5.84 -1.57
N CYS A 175 10.69 6.12 -2.00
CA CYS A 175 10.45 7.11 -3.03
C CYS A 175 10.34 8.53 -2.50
N VAL A 176 9.84 8.72 -1.26
CA VAL A 176 9.61 10.02 -0.65
C VAL A 176 10.59 10.28 0.49
N TRP A 177 10.49 9.52 1.58
CA TRP A 177 11.23 9.80 2.82
C TRP A 177 12.74 9.88 2.61
N ASP A 178 13.34 8.91 1.92
CA ASP A 178 14.78 8.90 1.68
C ASP A 178 15.28 10.12 0.89
N LYS A 179 14.41 10.77 0.10
CA LYS A 179 14.76 11.95 -0.71
C LYS A 179 14.56 13.28 0.01
N ILE A 180 13.55 13.38 0.87
CA ILE A 180 13.16 14.67 1.48
C ILE A 180 13.28 14.71 3.01
N SER A 181 13.63 13.59 3.67
CA SER A 181 13.63 13.50 5.14
C SER A 181 14.48 14.56 5.82
N VAL A 182 15.62 14.95 5.24
CA VAL A 182 16.46 16.02 5.79
C VAL A 182 15.69 17.35 5.82
N ALA A 183 15.13 17.76 4.69
CA ALA A 183 14.38 19.01 4.57
C ALA A 183 13.10 19.01 5.43
N VAL A 184 12.38 17.88 5.50
CA VAL A 184 11.18 17.76 6.34
C VAL A 184 11.53 17.85 7.83
N VAL A 185 12.64 17.23 8.25
CA VAL A 185 13.12 17.32 9.65
C VAL A 185 13.59 18.74 9.97
N ASP A 186 14.30 19.40 9.05
CA ASP A 186 14.73 20.80 9.20
C ASP A 186 13.51 21.73 9.32
N SER A 187 12.53 21.58 8.44
CA SER A 187 11.24 22.27 8.50
C SER A 187 10.54 22.06 9.83
N ALA A 188 10.47 20.81 10.31
CA ALA A 188 9.86 20.49 11.59
C ALA A 188 10.59 21.13 12.78
N GLN A 189 11.92 21.18 12.75
CA GLN A 189 12.71 21.89 13.77
C GLN A 189 12.43 23.39 13.77
N LEU A 190 12.32 23.99 12.59
CA LEU A 190 12.00 25.41 12.45
C LEU A 190 10.58 25.74 12.94
N VAL A 191 9.60 24.87 12.68
CA VAL A 191 8.22 25.06 13.12
C VAL A 191 8.11 24.87 14.64
N THR A 192 8.71 23.81 15.18
CA THR A 192 8.69 23.53 16.64
C THR A 192 9.48 24.54 17.47
N GLY A 193 10.45 25.24 16.89
CA GLY A 193 11.22 26.29 17.57
C GLY A 193 10.54 27.66 17.62
N LYS A 194 9.40 27.86 16.93
CA LYS A 194 8.65 29.12 16.94
C LYS A 194 7.53 29.03 17.98
N ASP A 195 7.43 29.94 18.93
CA ASP A 195 6.28 30.01 19.86
C ASP A 195 5.04 30.61 19.17
N ASP A 196 4.46 29.88 18.22
CA ASP A 196 3.19 30.23 17.58
C ASP A 196 2.18 29.05 17.61
N GLY A 197 0.94 29.29 17.16
CA GLY A 197 -0.09 28.26 17.12
C GLY A 197 0.24 27.07 16.20
N LYS A 198 1.20 27.20 15.26
CA LYS A 198 1.62 26.11 14.38
C LYS A 198 2.56 25.14 15.09
N ALA A 199 3.40 25.63 15.99
CA ALA A 199 4.27 24.78 16.80
C ALA A 199 3.48 23.81 17.67
N ALA A 200 2.41 24.28 18.34
CA ALA A 200 1.55 23.42 19.15
C ALA A 200 0.93 22.28 18.33
N LYS A 201 0.44 22.59 17.12
CA LYS A 201 -0.12 21.59 16.19
C LYS A 201 0.95 20.60 15.72
N ALA A 202 2.14 21.08 15.35
CA ALA A 202 3.25 20.22 14.93
C ALA A 202 3.70 19.29 16.06
N HIS A 203 3.78 19.79 17.29
CA HIS A 203 4.10 18.98 18.47
C HIS A 203 3.07 17.88 18.71
N ASP A 204 1.77 18.20 18.68
CA ASP A 204 0.69 17.22 18.85
C ASP A 204 0.77 16.08 17.81
N ILE A 205 0.99 16.42 16.54
CA ILE A 205 1.11 15.43 15.47
C ILE A 205 2.36 14.55 15.64
N LEU A 206 3.50 15.16 15.97
CA LEU A 206 4.76 14.44 16.19
C LEU A 206 4.70 13.53 17.42
N GLU A 207 4.02 13.95 18.48
CA GLU A 207 3.75 13.13 19.65
C GLU A 207 2.82 11.97 19.32
N ARG A 208 1.72 12.24 18.59
CA ARG A 208 0.80 11.21 18.09
C ARG A 208 1.53 10.17 17.25
N PHE A 209 2.40 10.59 16.33
CA PHE A 209 3.16 9.64 15.52
C PHE A 209 4.18 8.86 16.34
N ALA A 210 4.91 9.54 17.24
CA ALA A 210 5.85 8.86 18.12
C ALA A 210 5.18 7.82 19.03
N SER A 211 3.94 8.04 19.45
CA SER A 211 3.17 7.07 20.25
C SER A 211 2.88 5.75 19.52
N LEU A 212 2.98 5.73 18.18
CA LEU A 212 2.88 4.49 17.39
C LEU A 212 4.10 3.57 17.59
N ARG A 213 5.22 4.08 18.09
CA ARG A 213 6.37 3.27 18.48
C ARG A 213 6.18 2.75 19.90
N ILE A 214 6.44 1.45 20.06
CA ILE A 214 6.35 0.73 21.34
C ILE A 214 7.34 1.30 22.39
N ASP A 215 8.38 2.02 21.98
CA ASP A 215 9.42 2.60 22.86
C ASP A 215 9.48 4.15 22.86
N TYR A 216 8.33 4.79 23.12
CA TYR A 216 8.24 6.24 23.31
C TYR A 216 9.18 6.76 24.41
N SER A 217 9.49 5.93 25.40
CA SER A 217 10.35 6.30 26.53
C SER A 217 11.82 6.49 26.15
N ALA A 218 12.33 5.70 25.18
CA ALA A 218 13.69 5.85 24.66
C ALA A 218 13.86 7.13 23.82
N LEU A 219 12.80 7.56 23.12
CA LEU A 219 12.79 8.79 22.32
C LEU A 219 13.05 10.05 23.13
N ASN A 220 12.67 10.07 24.41
CA ASN A 220 12.90 11.23 25.28
C ASN A 220 14.37 11.43 25.68
N LYS A 221 15.23 10.44 25.46
CA LYS A 221 16.68 10.52 25.70
C LYS A 221 17.46 11.00 24.47
N ASP A 222 16.83 10.97 23.30
CA ASP A 222 17.44 11.39 22.05
C ASP A 222 17.45 12.92 21.91
N ASP A 223 18.42 13.45 21.14
CA ASP A 223 18.38 14.84 20.72
C ASP A 223 17.09 15.16 19.94
N THR A 224 16.65 16.42 19.99
CA THR A 224 15.40 16.91 19.38
C THR A 224 15.31 16.54 17.90
N ARG A 225 16.41 16.63 17.14
CA ARG A 225 16.43 16.26 15.72
C ARG A 225 16.10 14.79 15.51
N THR A 226 16.76 13.93 16.28
CA THR A 226 16.61 12.48 16.22
C THR A 226 15.22 12.06 16.65
N ARG A 227 14.66 12.69 17.68
CA ARG A 227 13.28 12.47 18.13
C ARG A 227 12.28 12.79 17.01
N ILE A 228 12.37 13.99 16.41
CA ILE A 228 11.50 14.39 15.28
C ILE A 228 11.60 13.40 14.13
N ARG A 229 12.82 13.02 13.74
CA ARG A 229 13.03 12.06 12.66
C ARG A 229 12.34 10.72 12.95
N LYS A 230 12.58 10.15 14.13
CA LYS A 230 11.98 8.87 14.53
C LYS A 230 10.45 8.95 14.70
N SER A 231 9.92 10.10 15.13
CA SER A 231 8.47 10.38 15.14
C SER A 231 7.89 10.32 13.73
N LEU A 232 8.52 10.96 12.76
CA LEU A 232 8.05 10.99 11.38
C LEU A 232 8.20 9.64 10.65
N GLU A 233 9.12 8.77 11.09
CA GLU A 233 9.28 7.40 10.59
C GLU A 233 8.29 6.40 11.22
N ALA A 234 7.79 6.70 12.42
CA ALA A 234 6.92 5.81 13.18
C ALA A 234 5.63 5.35 12.46
N PRO A 235 4.99 6.15 11.58
CA PRO A 235 3.77 5.73 10.92
C PRO A 235 3.93 4.58 9.93
N PHE A 236 5.12 4.38 9.33
CA PHE A 236 5.34 3.37 8.29
C PHE A 236 6.36 2.30 8.69
N LEU A 237 7.38 2.67 9.46
CA LEU A 237 8.51 1.80 9.72
C LEU A 237 8.14 0.51 10.49
N PRO A 238 7.32 0.54 11.57
CA PRO A 238 7.04 -0.66 12.36
C PRO A 238 6.38 -1.78 11.55
N GLU A 239 5.50 -1.44 10.60
CA GLU A 239 4.83 -2.42 9.74
C GLU A 239 5.80 -3.06 8.74
N ILE A 240 6.72 -2.27 8.18
CA ILE A 240 7.77 -2.77 7.27
C ILE A 240 8.69 -3.74 8.03
N GLU A 241 9.19 -3.32 9.20
CA GLU A 241 10.08 -4.16 10.00
C GLU A 241 9.40 -5.44 10.50
N ALA A 242 8.10 -5.38 10.86
CA ALA A 242 7.35 -6.56 11.25
C ALA A 242 7.23 -7.58 10.11
N HIS A 243 7.05 -7.10 8.88
CA HIS A 243 7.03 -7.94 7.70
C HIS A 243 8.39 -8.58 7.42
N GLU A 244 9.47 -7.80 7.50
CA GLU A 244 10.84 -8.29 7.29
C GLU A 244 11.23 -9.35 8.33
N ARG A 245 10.94 -9.11 9.62
CA ARG A 245 11.16 -10.12 10.69
C ARG A 245 10.40 -11.42 10.43
N ASN A 246 9.14 -11.33 9.99
CA ASN A 246 8.36 -12.52 9.66
C ASN A 246 8.99 -13.33 8.51
N LEU A 247 9.56 -12.67 7.50
CA LEU A 247 10.27 -13.35 6.42
C LEU A 247 11.56 -14.03 6.90
N GLU A 248 12.30 -13.40 7.81
CA GLU A 248 13.49 -13.98 8.45
C GLU A 248 13.13 -15.24 9.26
N ASP A 249 12.06 -15.19 10.05
CA ASP A 249 11.57 -16.33 10.84
C ASP A 249 11.15 -17.51 9.93
N ILE A 250 10.46 -17.23 8.82
CA ILE A 250 10.08 -18.24 7.83
C ILE A 250 11.33 -18.87 7.17
N ALA A 251 12.34 -18.06 6.85
CA ALA A 251 13.60 -18.54 6.28
C ALA A 251 14.36 -19.45 7.27
N ALA A 252 14.45 -19.04 8.54
CA ALA A 252 15.11 -19.82 9.60
C ALA A 252 14.39 -21.16 9.85
N ALA A 253 13.05 -21.16 9.86
CA ALA A 253 12.24 -22.38 10.02
C ALA A 253 12.45 -23.38 8.86
N ARG A 254 12.62 -22.89 7.62
CA ARG A 254 12.92 -23.72 6.46
C ARG A 254 14.30 -24.37 6.56
N GLN A 255 15.32 -23.60 6.94
CA GLN A 255 16.68 -24.12 7.08
C GLN A 255 16.76 -25.22 8.13
N SER A 256 16.06 -25.06 9.26
CA SER A 256 15.99 -26.07 10.32
C SER A 256 15.32 -27.37 9.89
N ARG A 257 14.30 -27.32 9.02
CA ARG A 257 13.63 -28.51 8.46
C ARG A 257 14.49 -29.25 7.44
N GLY A 258 15.29 -28.54 6.65
CA GLY A 258 16.22 -29.15 5.69
C GLY A 258 17.29 -29.99 6.38
N HIS A 259 17.85 -29.50 7.49
CA HIS A 259 18.88 -30.23 8.25
C HIS A 259 18.38 -31.49 8.98
N HIS A 260 17.08 -31.64 9.19
CA HIS A 260 16.51 -32.81 9.88
C HIS A 260 16.17 -33.98 8.93
N LEU A 261 16.24 -33.77 7.61
CA LEU A 261 15.95 -34.79 6.60
C LEU A 261 17.22 -35.45 6.02
N ASP A 262 18.40 -34.88 6.29
CA ASP A 262 19.70 -35.34 5.77
C ASP A 262 20.58 -36.06 6.83
N GLY A 263 20.04 -36.37 8.02
CA GLY A 263 20.72 -37.10 9.09
C GLY A 263 19.99 -38.36 9.50
#